data_AF-A0A9E4HSA6-F1
#
_entry.id   AF-A0A9E4HSA6-F1
#
_cell.length_a   1.000
_cell.length_b   1.000
_cell.length_c   1.000
_cell.angle_alpha   90.00
_cell.angle_beta   90.00
_cell.angle_gamma   90.00
#
_symmetry.space_group_name_H-M   'P 1'
#
loop_
_entity.id
_entity.type
_entity.pdbx_description
1 polymer ?
#
loop_
_entity_poly.entity_id
_entity_poly.type
_entity_poly.pdbx_seq_one_letter_code
_entity_poly.pdbx_strand_id
1 'polypeptide(L)'
;GSRLAENPGWMRPLSGAIWERIDVVKGLAAELGVSLAEYSIGWALRHPEISSVILGIRNQEQLESSIRGAQVEIPQEHLDKIDELFPLAMDLRWDFGGPKVRAWV
;
A
#
# COMPACT_ATOMS: atom_id res chain seq x y z
N GLY A 1 4.32 -13.90 -4.38
CA GLY A 1 3.38 -13.28 -3.40
C GLY A 1 4.15 -12.65 -2.27
N SER A 2 3.50 -11.80 -1.47
CA SER A 2 4.07 -11.25 -0.23
C SER A 2 4.03 -12.29 0.90
N ARG A 3 4.84 -12.11 1.95
CA ARG A 3 4.79 -12.97 3.15
C ARG A 3 3.41 -12.97 3.81
N LEU A 4 2.68 -11.87 3.68
CA LEU A 4 1.31 -11.74 4.15
C LEU A 4 0.36 -12.69 3.39
N ALA A 5 0.55 -12.84 2.07
CA ALA A 5 -0.26 -13.78 1.28
C ALA A 5 -0.02 -15.24 1.70
N GLU A 6 1.19 -15.56 2.17
CA GLU A 6 1.55 -16.89 2.66
C GLU A 6 1.12 -17.12 4.12
N ASN A 7 1.06 -16.06 4.92
CA ASN A 7 0.73 -16.10 6.35
C ASN A 7 -0.38 -15.09 6.67
N PRO A 8 -1.62 -15.31 6.22
CA PRO A 8 -2.71 -14.33 6.39
C PRO A 8 -3.03 -14.06 7.88
N GLY A 9 -2.72 -15.00 8.78
CA GLY A 9 -2.89 -14.84 10.22
C GLY A 9 -1.96 -13.81 10.89
N TRP A 10 -0.96 -13.27 10.19
CA TRP A 10 -0.10 -12.20 10.71
C TRP A 10 -0.79 -10.82 10.73
N MET A 11 -1.87 -10.66 9.97
CA MET A 11 -2.65 -9.43 9.93
C MET A 11 -3.97 -9.62 10.63
N ARG A 12 -4.47 -8.54 11.24
CA ARG A 12 -5.85 -8.52 11.70
C ARG A 12 -6.78 -8.67 10.49
N PRO A 13 -7.89 -9.42 10.60
CA PRO A 13 -8.82 -9.52 9.50
C PRO A 13 -9.32 -8.13 9.12
N LEU A 14 -9.18 -7.77 7.85
CA LEU A 14 -9.77 -6.56 7.30
C LEU A 14 -11.29 -6.76 7.17
N SER A 15 -12.06 -5.71 7.41
CA SER A 15 -13.50 -5.75 7.21
C SER A 15 -13.84 -5.89 5.72
N GLY A 16 -15.01 -6.45 5.40
CA GLY A 16 -15.50 -6.53 4.02
C GLY A 16 -15.48 -5.17 3.31
N ALA A 17 -15.86 -4.10 4.03
CA ALA A 17 -15.83 -2.74 3.51
C ALA A 17 -14.43 -2.26 3.09
N ILE A 18 -13.36 -2.71 3.75
CA ILE A 18 -11.99 -2.39 3.32
C ILE A 18 -11.63 -3.16 2.04
N TRP A 19 -12.01 -4.43 1.95
CA TRP A 19 -11.78 -5.22 0.74
C TRP A 19 -12.49 -4.65 -0.48
N GLU A 20 -13.74 -4.23 -0.34
CA GLU A 20 -14.50 -3.57 -1.41
C GLU A 20 -13.80 -2.30 -1.92
N ARG A 21 -13.25 -1.47 -1.02
CA ARG A 21 -12.46 -0.29 -1.40
C ARG A 21 -11.17 -0.67 -2.12
N ILE A 22 -10.48 -1.71 -1.64
CA ILE A 22 -9.26 -2.23 -2.29
C ILE A 22 -9.58 -2.73 -3.71
N ASP A 23 -10.72 -3.39 -3.92
CA ASP A 23 -11.14 -3.84 -5.24
C ASP A 23 -11.39 -2.67 -6.21
N VAL A 24 -11.91 -1.54 -5.72
CA VAL A 24 -12.00 -0.31 -6.53
C VAL A 24 -10.61 0.20 -6.93
N VAL A 25 -9.67 0.29 -5.98
CA VAL A 25 -8.28 0.72 -6.29
C VAL A 25 -7.60 -0.25 -7.27
N LYS A 26 -7.88 -1.54 -7.18
CA LYS A 26 -7.40 -2.55 -8.14
C LYS A 26 -7.96 -2.30 -9.54
N GLY A 27 -9.21 -1.86 -9.67
CA GLY A 27 -9.80 -1.42 -10.93
C GLY A 27 -9.04 -0.24 -11.54
N LEU A 28 -8.77 0.79 -10.74
CA LEU A 28 -8.00 1.98 -11.16
C LEU A 28 -6.58 1.61 -11.64
N ALA A 29 -5.92 0.68 -10.95
CA ALA A 29 -4.61 0.17 -11.38
C ALA A 29 -4.69 -0.54 -12.74
N ALA A 30 -5.75 -1.32 -12.97
CA ALA A 30 -5.97 -2.04 -14.23
C ALA A 30 -6.24 -1.10 -15.41
N GLU A 31 -6.87 0.07 -15.19
CA GLU A 31 -7.06 1.10 -16.22
C GLU A 31 -5.72 1.64 -16.76
N LEU A 32 -4.68 1.66 -15.92
CA LEU A 32 -3.31 2.01 -16.33
C LEU A 32 -2.49 0.81 -16.83
N GLY A 33 -3.08 -0.39 -16.87
CA GLY A 33 -2.40 -1.62 -17.29
C GLY A 33 -1.32 -2.10 -16.32
N VAL A 34 -1.35 -1.68 -15.05
CA VAL A 34 -0.36 -2.04 -14.03
C VAL A 34 -0.99 -2.88 -12.92
N SER A 35 -0.15 -3.62 -12.19
CA SER A 35 -0.59 -4.34 -11.00
C SER A 35 -0.91 -3.38 -9.85
N LEU A 36 -1.77 -3.81 -8.92
CA LEU A 36 -2.04 -3.06 -7.68
C LEU A 36 -0.75 -2.78 -6.88
N ALA A 37 0.22 -3.69 -6.92
CA ALA A 37 1.50 -3.51 -6.25
C ALA A 37 2.33 -2.39 -6.91
N GLU A 38 2.47 -2.40 -8.24
CA GLU A 38 3.13 -1.34 -9.00
C GLU A 38 2.47 0.02 -8.77
N TYR A 39 1.14 0.04 -8.85
CA TYR A 39 0.32 1.23 -8.59
C TYR A 39 0.54 1.80 -7.18
N SER A 40 0.61 0.94 -6.16
CA SER A 40 0.83 1.37 -4.76
C SER A 40 2.22 1.96 -4.55
N ILE A 41 3.24 1.46 -5.27
CA ILE A 41 4.60 2.01 -5.23
C ILE A 41 4.62 3.40 -5.86
N GLY A 42 4.01 3.57 -7.04
CA GLY A 42 3.90 4.87 -7.70
C GLY A 42 3.13 5.89 -6.86
N TRP A 43 2.03 5.46 -6.22
CA TRP A 43 1.27 6.30 -5.30
C TRP A 43 2.15 6.81 -4.16
N ALA A 44 2.92 5.95 -3.51
CA ALA A 44 3.81 6.36 -2.42
C ALA A 44 4.92 7.31 -2.90
N LEU A 45 5.56 7.01 -4.04
CA LEU A 45 6.68 7.81 -4.55
C LEU A 45 6.27 9.17 -5.15
N ARG A 46 4.98 9.39 -5.44
CA ARG A 46 4.45 10.69 -5.85
C ARG A 46 4.65 11.76 -4.77
N HIS A 47 4.63 11.38 -3.51
CA HIS A 47 4.70 12.30 -2.38
C HIS A 47 6.12 12.84 -2.20
N PRO A 48 6.37 14.15 -2.38
CA PRO A 48 7.72 14.73 -2.26
C PRO A 48 8.29 14.59 -0.84
N GLU A 49 7.45 14.40 0.17
CA GLU A 49 7.82 14.13 1.55
C GLU A 49 8.35 12.70 1.81
N ILE A 50 8.15 11.77 0.87
CA ILE A 50 8.62 10.38 0.98
C ILE A 50 9.99 10.24 0.30
N SER A 51 11.06 10.15 1.10
CA SER A 51 12.42 10.02 0.58
C SER A 51 12.70 8.67 -0.09
N SER A 52 12.06 7.59 0.36
CA SER A 52 12.27 6.24 -0.16
C SER A 52 11.15 5.29 0.23
N VAL A 53 10.88 4.30 -0.62
CA VAL A 53 9.98 3.17 -0.33
C VAL A 53 10.80 1.91 -0.07
N ILE A 54 10.56 1.24 1.06
CA ILE A 54 11.23 -0.02 1.42
C ILE A 54 10.46 -1.19 0.81
N LEU A 55 11.16 -2.06 0.08
CA LEU A 55 10.57 -3.16 -0.68
C LEU A 55 11.05 -4.51 -0.16
N GLY A 56 10.12 -5.46 -0.02
CA GLY A 56 10.42 -6.85 0.35
C GLY A 56 10.50 -7.75 -0.90
N ILE A 57 11.68 -7.91 -1.45
CA ILE A 57 11.92 -8.65 -2.71
C ILE A 57 12.59 -10.00 -2.41
N ARG A 58 12.13 -11.07 -3.07
CA ARG A 58 12.70 -12.43 -2.97
C ARG A 58 13.16 -13.02 -4.30
N ASN A 59 12.84 -12.38 -5.42
CA ASN A 59 13.24 -12.81 -6.76
C ASN A 59 13.38 -11.61 -7.70
N GLN A 60 13.94 -11.85 -8.88
CA GLN A 60 14.20 -10.80 -9.87
C GLN A 60 12.93 -10.18 -10.45
N GLU A 61 11.90 -10.99 -10.72
CA GLU A 61 10.63 -10.51 -11.27
C GLU A 61 9.98 -9.43 -10.38
N GLN A 62 10.07 -9.59 -9.05
CA GLN A 62 9.60 -8.59 -8.08
C GLN A 62 10.43 -7.31 -8.08
N LEU A 63 11.75 -7.41 -8.31
CA LEU A 63 12.60 -6.24 -8.47
C LEU A 63 12.19 -5.45 -9.72
N GLU A 64 12.05 -6.14 -10.85
CA GLU A 64 11.62 -5.53 -12.11
C GLU A 64 10.23 -4.89 -12.00
N SER A 65 9.28 -5.56 -11.33
CA SER A 65 7.96 -5.00 -11.04
C SER A 65 8.05 -3.77 -10.14
N SER A 66 8.92 -3.77 -9.12
CA SER A 66 9.08 -2.59 -8.27
C SER A 66 9.64 -1.38 -9.02
N ILE A 67 10.59 -1.62 -9.95
CA ILE A 67 11.16 -0.58 -10.80
C ILE A 67 10.08 0.01 -11.73
N ARG A 68 9.24 -0.84 -12.34
CA ARG A 68 8.09 -0.37 -13.13
C ARG A 68 7.12 0.43 -12.28
N GLY A 69 6.83 -0.03 -11.06
CA GLY A 69 5.99 0.67 -10.09
C GLY A 69 6.47 2.07 -9.77
N ALA A 70 7.79 2.26 -9.67
CA ALA A 70 8.39 3.58 -9.42
C ALA A 70 8.24 4.57 -10.59
N GLN A 71 7.86 4.10 -11.78
CA GLN A 71 7.63 4.90 -12.97
C GLN A 71 6.13 5.15 -13.23
N VAL A 72 5.23 4.63 -12.38
CA VAL A 72 3.78 4.80 -12.55
C VAL A 72 3.40 6.24 -12.21
N GLU A 73 2.87 6.95 -13.19
CA GLU A 73 2.22 8.25 -13.00
C GLU A 73 0.72 8.03 -12.82
N ILE A 74 0.19 8.48 -11.67
CA ILE A 74 -1.22 8.30 -11.34
C ILE A 74 -1.99 9.58 -11.71
N PRO A 75 -3.07 9.48 -12.53
CA PRO A 75 -3.92 10.60 -12.87
C PRO A 75 -4.61 11.22 -11.64
N GLN A 76 -4.82 12.54 -11.66
CA GLN A 76 -5.46 13.26 -10.56
C GLN A 76 -6.86 12.71 -10.22
N GLU A 77 -7.63 12.30 -11.22
CA GLU A 77 -8.95 11.67 -11.03
C GLU A 77 -8.91 10.40 -10.17
N HIS A 78 -7.88 9.57 -10.32
CA HIS A 78 -7.73 8.38 -9.49
C HIS A 78 -7.40 8.74 -8.05
N LEU A 79 -6.62 9.81 -7.85
CA LEU A 79 -6.19 10.27 -6.53
C LEU A 79 -7.38 10.85 -5.77
N ASP A 80 -8.18 11.68 -6.43
CA ASP A 80 -9.42 12.21 -5.87
C ASP A 80 -10.35 11.05 -5.48
N LYS A 81 -10.39 9.98 -6.29
CA LYS A 81 -11.17 8.79 -5.98
C LYS A 81 -10.63 8.02 -4.77
N ILE A 82 -9.32 7.89 -4.65
CA ILE A 82 -8.67 7.25 -3.50
C ILE A 82 -8.97 8.05 -2.22
N ASP A 83 -8.90 9.38 -2.27
CA ASP A 83 -9.20 10.25 -1.13
C ASP A 83 -10.67 10.14 -0.69
N GLU A 84 -11.61 9.98 -1.63
CA GLU A 84 -13.03 9.70 -1.33
C GLU A 84 -13.21 8.33 -0.64
N LEU A 85 -12.47 7.30 -1.10
CA LEU A 85 -12.54 5.95 -0.53
C LEU A 85 -11.90 5.85 0.86
N PHE A 86 -10.84 6.63 1.10
CA PHE A 86 -10.03 6.61 2.32
C PHE A 86 -9.91 8.02 2.93
N PRO A 87 -11.00 8.59 3.47
CA PRO A 87 -10.93 9.89 4.09
C PRO A 87 -9.96 9.87 5.29
N LEU A 88 -9.15 10.94 5.43
CA LEU A 88 -8.13 11.13 6.48
C LEU A 88 -8.65 10.97 7.93
N ALA A 89 -9.96 10.93 8.13
CA ALA A 89 -10.60 10.60 9.40
C ALA A 89 -10.51 9.10 9.78
N MET A 90 -9.78 8.28 9.01
CA MET A 90 -9.38 6.96 9.48
C MET A 90 -8.39 7.18 10.63
N ASP A 91 -8.92 7.15 11.85
CA ASP A 91 -8.20 7.40 13.10
C ASP A 91 -7.04 6.41 13.25
N LEU A 92 -5.88 6.78 12.71
CA LEU A 92 -4.60 6.09 12.91
C LEU A 92 -3.92 6.56 14.20
N ARG A 93 -4.64 7.25 15.11
CA ARG A 93 -4.08 7.54 16.42
C ARG A 93 -3.72 6.22 17.07
N TRP A 94 -2.48 6.19 17.52
CA TRP A 94 -1.89 5.09 18.26
C TRP A 94 -2.55 5.05 19.66
N ASP A 95 -3.79 4.56 19.74
CA ASP A 95 -4.55 4.47 21.00
C ASP A 95 -4.03 3.36 21.92
N PHE A 96 -2.97 2.64 21.54
CA PHE A 96 -2.46 1.47 22.25
C PHE A 96 -1.38 1.76 23.30
N GLY A 97 -1.19 3.03 23.68
CA GLY A 97 -0.06 3.42 24.51
C GLY A 97 1.26 3.26 23.74
N GLY A 98 2.19 4.20 23.93
CA GLY A 98 3.46 4.18 23.21
C GLY A 98 4.23 2.86 23.32
N PRO A 99 5.20 2.60 22.42
CA PRO A 99 5.96 1.36 22.40
C PRO A 99 6.54 1.06 23.79
N LYS A 100 6.17 -0.10 24.36
CA LYS A 100 6.83 -0.63 25.55
C LYS A 100 8.18 -1.19 25.14
N VAL A 101 9.20 -0.34 25.14
CA VAL A 101 10.59 -0.78 24.99
C VAL A 101 10.90 -1.69 26.18
N ARG A 102 11.07 -2.99 25.94
CA ARG A 102 11.78 -3.84 26.90
C ARG A 102 13.27 -3.60 26.69
N ALA A 103 13.94 -3.11 27.73
CA ALA A 103 15.39 -3.14 27.76
C ALA A 103 15.83 -4.60 27.62
N TRP A 104 16.72 -4.87 26.67
CA TRP A 104 17.40 -6.16 26.57
C TRP A 104 18.30 -6.28 27.81
N VAL A 105 18.07 -7.33 28.63
CA VAL A 105 18.98 -7.77 29.69
C VAL A 105 19.91 -8.80 29.10
#